data_AF-I1XFH3-F1
#
_entry.id   AF-I1XFH3-F1
#
_cell.length_a   1.000
_cell.length_b   1.000
_cell.length_c   1.000
_cell.angle_alpha   90.00
_cell.angle_beta   90.00
_cell.angle_gamma   90.00
#
_symmetry.space_group_name_H-M   'P 1'
#
loop_
_entity.id
_entity.type
_entity.pdbx_description
1 polymer ?
#
loop_
_entity_poly.entity_id
_entity_poly.type
_entity_poly.pdbx_seq_one_letter_code
_entity_poly.pdbx_strand_id
1 'polypeptide(L)'
;MKALTLKLKTDLTQRVDCSPLTPDKLAGKDVADIAAMELVSGRLTLPVEELFDISGDDVNNIRFENSSAKLDHIGHAMSQGRITIEGDAGAYLGQFMTGGNIEITGNTFIYSGCEMKGGQIKINGNAGDFVGAARSGYKNGMTGGTIIVTGNTGARTGDHMRRGMILIEGDAGEYCGSRMISGTIAVLGDVGKHLGYAMKRGTILLPKMPQHGITANFNDCGSHTLAFLPLMFASFKKLDSKFANVEGFSRVQRYAGDVGGIGMGEILVKI
;
A
#
# COMPACT_ATOMS: atom_id res chain seq x y z
N MET A 1 2.15 -13.66 26.00
CA MET A 1 3.27 -13.62 25.05
C MET A 1 3.58 -12.18 24.72
N LYS A 2 4.86 -11.83 24.61
CA LYS A 2 5.30 -10.48 24.24
C LYS A 2 5.61 -10.47 22.76
N ALA A 3 5.29 -9.39 22.06
CA ALA A 3 5.59 -9.21 20.64
C ALA A 3 7.06 -9.58 20.33
N LEU A 4 7.29 -10.42 19.31
CA LEU A 4 8.64 -10.71 18.84
C LEU A 4 9.23 -9.43 18.27
N THR A 5 10.22 -8.89 18.94
CA THR A 5 10.84 -7.60 18.63
C THR A 5 12.20 -7.84 18.00
N LEU A 6 12.39 -7.29 16.81
CA LEU A 6 13.63 -7.26 16.05
C LEU A 6 14.12 -5.81 16.02
N LYS A 7 15.05 -5.48 16.90
CA LYS A 7 15.59 -4.12 17.01
C LYS A 7 16.88 -4.01 16.24
N LEU A 8 16.94 -3.14 15.24
CA LEU A 8 18.12 -2.97 14.39
C LEU A 8 19.30 -2.43 15.23
N LYS A 9 20.42 -3.16 15.23
CA LYS A 9 21.60 -2.86 16.05
C LYS A 9 22.39 -1.65 15.55
N THR A 10 22.59 -1.58 14.24
CA THR A 10 23.44 -0.58 13.59
C THR A 10 22.85 -0.17 12.25
N ASP A 11 23.26 1.01 11.78
CA ASP A 11 22.86 1.48 10.45
C ASP A 11 23.40 0.55 9.36
N LEU A 12 22.50 0.12 8.49
CA LEU A 12 22.83 -0.78 7.40
C LEU A 12 23.63 -0.06 6.32
N THR A 13 24.71 -0.66 5.86
CA THR A 13 25.44 -0.18 4.68
C THR A 13 24.75 -0.61 3.39
N GLN A 14 24.27 -1.86 3.34
CA GLN A 14 23.58 -2.49 2.21
C GLN A 14 22.09 -2.71 2.48
N ARG A 15 21.30 -2.99 1.43
CA ARG A 15 19.90 -3.40 1.57
C ARG A 15 19.82 -4.86 2.03
N VAL A 16 18.87 -5.14 2.91
CA VAL A 16 18.64 -6.45 3.52
C VAL A 16 17.27 -6.96 3.11
N ASP A 17 17.19 -8.21 2.67
CA ASP A 17 15.93 -8.90 2.36
C ASP A 17 15.32 -9.48 3.64
N CYS A 18 14.23 -8.88 4.11
CA CYS A 18 13.46 -9.33 5.27
C CYS A 18 12.30 -10.27 4.92
N SER A 19 12.23 -10.79 3.69
CA SER A 19 11.19 -11.75 3.29
C SER A 19 11.11 -13.02 4.14
N PRO A 20 12.17 -13.50 4.83
CA PRO A 20 12.05 -14.62 5.76
C PRO A 20 11.34 -14.27 7.08
N LEU A 21 11.25 -12.98 7.44
CA LEU A 21 10.79 -12.50 8.74
C LEU A 21 9.28 -12.22 8.74
N THR A 22 8.48 -13.26 8.58
CA THR A 22 7.00 -13.16 8.60
C THR A 22 6.39 -14.18 9.57
N PRO A 23 5.19 -13.91 10.13
CA PRO A 23 4.55 -14.85 11.05
C PRO A 23 4.43 -16.27 10.48
N ASP A 24 4.13 -16.38 9.19
CA ASP A 24 4.02 -17.66 8.48
C ASP A 24 5.32 -18.46 8.48
N LYS A 25 6.48 -17.79 8.33
CA LYS A 25 7.79 -18.44 8.24
C LYS A 25 8.46 -18.65 9.61
N LEU A 26 8.07 -17.84 10.60
CA LEU A 26 8.57 -17.95 11.98
C LEU A 26 7.72 -18.91 12.83
N ALA A 27 6.57 -19.36 12.32
CA ALA A 27 5.71 -20.30 13.03
C ALA A 27 6.46 -21.58 13.46
N GLY A 28 6.39 -21.89 14.74
CA GLY A 28 7.01 -23.09 15.33
C GLY A 28 8.51 -22.98 15.59
N LYS A 29 9.14 -21.84 15.33
CA LYS A 29 10.54 -21.56 15.66
C LYS A 29 10.67 -20.92 17.03
N ASP A 30 11.71 -21.26 17.76
CA ASP A 30 12.08 -20.53 18.97
C ASP A 30 13.00 -19.33 18.65
N VAL A 31 13.36 -18.55 19.67
CA VAL A 31 14.19 -17.35 19.48
C VAL A 31 15.60 -17.69 18.96
N ALA A 32 16.17 -18.84 19.34
CA ALA A 32 17.49 -19.26 18.90
C ALA A 32 17.47 -19.68 17.41
N ASP A 33 16.41 -20.39 17.00
CA ASP A 33 16.19 -20.72 15.60
C ASP A 33 16.02 -19.47 14.74
N ILE A 34 15.29 -18.46 15.25
CA ILE A 34 15.08 -17.18 14.55
C ILE A 34 16.39 -16.40 14.46
N ALA A 35 17.18 -16.37 15.55
CA ALA A 35 18.50 -15.74 15.60
C ALA A 35 19.46 -16.26 14.53
N ALA A 36 19.47 -17.58 14.33
CA ALA A 36 20.33 -18.27 13.37
C ALA A 36 19.81 -18.20 11.92
N MET A 37 18.60 -17.68 11.67
CA MET A 37 18.08 -17.54 10.30
C MET A 37 18.96 -16.59 9.49
N GLU A 38 19.11 -16.89 8.21
CA GLU A 38 19.97 -16.16 7.29
C GLU A 38 19.17 -15.14 6.46
N LEU A 39 19.63 -13.88 6.43
CA LEU A 39 19.09 -12.82 5.59
C LEU A 39 20.12 -12.39 4.53
N VAL A 40 19.64 -12.15 3.32
CA VAL A 40 20.50 -11.68 2.22
C VAL A 40 20.75 -10.18 2.40
N SER A 41 22.02 -9.79 2.40
CA SER A 41 22.50 -8.40 2.48
C SER A 41 23.49 -8.12 1.35
N GLY A 42 23.01 -7.54 0.26
CA GLY A 42 23.80 -7.36 -0.96
C GLY A 42 24.28 -8.70 -1.56
N ARG A 43 25.57 -9.01 -1.41
CA ARG A 43 26.19 -10.29 -1.85
C ARG A 43 26.45 -11.26 -0.69
N LEU A 44 26.21 -10.81 0.54
CA LEU A 44 26.45 -11.57 1.75
C LEU A 44 25.15 -12.17 2.25
N THR A 45 25.29 -13.17 3.09
CA THR A 45 24.22 -13.72 3.89
C THR A 45 24.63 -13.56 5.34
N LEU A 46 23.79 -12.90 6.14
CA LEU A 46 24.08 -12.58 7.54
C LEU A 46 22.97 -13.18 8.42
N PRO A 47 23.29 -13.75 9.58
CA PRO A 47 22.29 -14.24 10.50
C PRO A 47 21.47 -13.06 11.08
N VAL A 48 20.21 -13.31 11.43
CA VAL A 48 19.31 -12.29 12.00
C VAL A 48 19.93 -11.66 13.24
N GLU A 49 20.57 -12.45 14.10
CA GLU A 49 21.21 -11.94 15.32
C GLU A 49 22.38 -10.99 15.07
N GLU A 50 23.02 -11.02 13.90
CA GLU A 50 24.08 -10.06 13.58
C GLU A 50 23.48 -8.67 13.32
N LEU A 51 22.27 -8.62 12.76
CA LEU A 51 21.59 -7.39 12.37
C LEU A 51 20.64 -6.85 13.45
N PHE A 52 20.01 -7.74 14.22
CA PHE A 52 18.94 -7.39 15.16
C PHE A 52 19.21 -7.92 16.57
N ASP A 53 18.87 -7.11 17.57
CA ASP A 53 18.60 -7.60 18.92
C ASP A 53 17.19 -8.20 18.96
N ILE A 54 17.09 -9.47 19.37
CA ILE A 54 15.84 -10.21 19.38
C ILE A 54 15.31 -10.33 20.80
N SER A 55 14.04 -10.01 21.01
CA SER A 55 13.36 -10.20 22.29
C SER A 55 11.87 -10.53 22.10
N GLY A 56 11.24 -11.12 23.11
CA GLY A 56 9.86 -11.59 22.99
C GLY A 56 9.74 -12.91 22.24
N ASP A 57 8.50 -13.43 22.17
CA ASP A 57 8.21 -14.81 21.75
C ASP A 57 6.96 -14.95 20.86
N ASP A 58 6.19 -13.88 20.68
CA ASP A 58 4.98 -13.89 19.86
C ASP A 58 5.30 -13.69 18.37
N VAL A 59 5.51 -14.80 17.66
CA VAL A 59 5.75 -14.81 16.21
C VAL A 59 4.55 -14.31 15.38
N ASN A 60 3.35 -14.24 15.96
CA ASN A 60 2.17 -13.67 15.28
C ASN A 60 2.09 -12.15 15.40
N ASN A 61 2.92 -11.53 16.24
CA ASN A 61 2.98 -10.10 16.44
C ASN A 61 4.45 -9.64 16.44
N ILE A 62 4.96 -9.34 15.25
CA ILE A 62 6.35 -8.96 15.03
C ILE A 62 6.49 -7.45 15.09
N ARG A 63 7.54 -6.94 15.74
CA ARG A 63 7.86 -5.52 15.81
C ARG A 63 9.28 -5.26 15.33
N PHE A 64 9.44 -4.42 14.32
CA PHE A 64 10.73 -3.90 13.89
C PHE A 64 10.96 -2.57 14.61
N GLU A 65 11.95 -2.52 15.50
CA GLU A 65 12.36 -1.28 16.18
C GLU A 65 13.60 -0.69 15.52
N ASN A 66 13.71 0.64 15.50
CA ASN A 66 14.81 1.36 14.87
C ASN A 66 14.99 0.98 13.38
N SER A 67 13.87 0.82 12.67
CA SER A 67 13.85 0.33 11.29
C SER A 67 14.50 1.32 10.32
N SER A 68 14.94 0.80 9.17
CA SER A 68 15.65 1.56 8.14
C SER A 68 15.02 1.38 6.76
N ALA A 69 15.11 2.41 5.91
CA ALA A 69 14.71 2.38 4.51
C ALA A 69 15.49 1.37 3.63
N LYS A 70 16.46 0.66 4.22
CA LYS A 70 17.24 -0.42 3.60
C LYS A 70 16.71 -1.82 3.91
N LEU A 71 15.68 -1.96 4.75
CA LEU A 71 15.01 -3.24 5.02
C LEU A 71 13.90 -3.48 3.99
N ASP A 72 14.19 -4.31 3.00
CA ASP A 72 13.27 -4.62 1.90
C ASP A 72 12.41 -5.85 2.24
N HIS A 73 11.28 -6.01 1.54
CA HIS A 73 10.42 -7.20 1.59
C HIS A 73 9.84 -7.56 2.97
N ILE A 74 9.77 -6.61 3.91
CA ILE A 74 9.08 -6.82 5.20
C ILE A 74 7.62 -7.23 4.91
N GLY A 75 7.16 -8.33 5.52
CA GLY A 75 5.79 -8.84 5.32
C GLY A 75 5.56 -9.55 3.98
N HIS A 76 6.61 -9.95 3.27
CA HIS A 76 6.50 -10.66 2.00
C HIS A 76 5.69 -11.97 2.13
N ALA A 77 4.64 -12.09 1.33
CA ALA A 77 3.73 -13.24 1.26
C ALA A 77 3.09 -13.63 2.61
N MET A 78 2.98 -12.68 3.54
CA MET A 78 2.31 -12.87 4.82
C MET A 78 0.82 -13.18 4.63
N SER A 79 0.29 -14.15 5.38
CA SER A 79 -1.12 -14.55 5.32
C SER A 79 -1.92 -14.22 6.57
N GLN A 80 -1.23 -14.01 7.70
CA GLN A 80 -1.84 -13.77 9.01
C GLN A 80 -0.89 -13.04 9.95
N GLY A 81 -1.39 -12.64 11.12
CA GLY A 81 -0.63 -11.96 12.16
C GLY A 81 -0.54 -10.45 11.95
N ARG A 82 0.36 -9.82 12.71
CA ARG A 82 0.61 -8.38 12.68
C ARG A 82 2.11 -8.10 12.62
N ILE A 83 2.50 -7.12 11.80
CA ILE A 83 3.84 -6.54 11.80
C ILE A 83 3.71 -5.04 12.12
N THR A 84 4.46 -4.56 13.10
CA THR A 84 4.59 -3.13 13.43
C THR A 84 6.02 -2.69 13.14
N ILE A 85 6.20 -1.57 12.43
CA ILE A 85 7.52 -1.05 12.03
C ILE A 85 7.67 0.36 12.58
N GLU A 86 8.69 0.56 13.40
CA GLU A 86 9.04 1.85 13.99
C GLU A 86 10.24 2.44 13.25
N GLY A 87 9.96 3.41 12.38
CA GLY A 87 10.92 3.98 11.44
C GLY A 87 10.48 3.74 10.00
N ASP A 88 11.44 3.80 9.09
CA ASP A 88 11.21 3.63 7.66
C ASP A 88 11.34 2.15 7.24
N ALA A 89 10.75 1.80 6.10
CA ALA A 89 10.92 0.51 5.43
C ALA A 89 11.36 0.71 3.99
N GLY A 90 12.06 -0.29 3.46
CA GLY A 90 12.56 -0.30 2.10
C GLY A 90 11.51 -0.64 1.06
N ALA A 91 11.97 -1.25 -0.03
CA ALA A 91 11.13 -1.64 -1.16
C ALA A 91 10.25 -2.85 -0.81
N TYR A 92 9.14 -3.01 -1.55
CA TYR A 92 8.32 -4.22 -1.54
C TYR A 92 7.67 -4.57 -0.18
N LEU A 93 7.37 -3.58 0.65
CA LEU A 93 6.60 -3.77 1.89
C LEU A 93 5.28 -4.51 1.59
N GLY A 94 5.04 -5.66 2.23
CA GLY A 94 3.81 -6.44 2.06
C GLY A 94 3.58 -6.97 0.64
N GLN A 95 4.65 -7.19 -0.13
CA GLN A 95 4.54 -7.82 -1.45
C GLN A 95 3.90 -9.22 -1.35
N PHE A 96 2.94 -9.52 -2.23
CA PHE A 96 2.15 -10.77 -2.23
C PHE A 96 1.36 -11.07 -0.95
N MET A 97 1.18 -10.09 -0.06
CA MET A 97 0.41 -10.28 1.17
C MET A 97 -1.02 -10.75 0.87
N THR A 98 -1.47 -11.78 1.59
CA THR A 98 -2.79 -12.40 1.41
C THR A 98 -3.73 -12.17 2.60
N GLY A 99 -3.18 -11.81 3.76
CA GLY A 99 -3.92 -11.49 4.98
C GLY A 99 -3.00 -10.95 6.07
N GLY A 100 -3.59 -10.63 7.23
CA GLY A 100 -2.90 -9.96 8.34
C GLY A 100 -2.83 -8.44 8.22
N ASN A 101 -2.04 -7.82 9.10
CA ASN A 101 -1.94 -6.37 9.22
C ASN A 101 -0.48 -5.91 9.31
N ILE A 102 -0.10 -4.92 8.50
CA ILE A 102 1.20 -4.24 8.60
C ILE A 102 0.94 -2.78 8.93
N GLU A 103 1.59 -2.27 9.97
CA GLU A 103 1.55 -0.85 10.33
C GLU A 103 2.97 -0.31 10.45
N ILE A 104 3.25 0.82 9.79
CA ILE A 104 4.54 1.50 9.83
C ILE A 104 4.37 2.95 10.28
N THR A 105 5.28 3.44 11.12
CA THR A 105 5.26 4.83 11.60
C THR A 105 5.96 5.81 10.67
N GLY A 106 6.94 5.34 9.88
CA GLY A 106 7.70 6.14 8.92
C GLY A 106 7.26 5.95 7.47
N ASN A 107 8.21 6.13 6.56
CA ASN A 107 8.02 6.10 5.12
C ASN A 107 8.33 4.72 4.53
N THR A 108 7.80 4.46 3.34
CA THR A 108 8.15 3.30 2.54
C THR A 108 8.76 3.71 1.21
N PHE A 109 9.57 2.83 0.63
CA PHE A 109 10.14 3.05 -0.69
C PHE A 109 9.17 2.60 -1.81
N ILE A 110 9.70 2.05 -2.90
CA ILE A 110 8.90 1.63 -4.05
C ILE A 110 8.12 0.32 -3.79
N TYR A 111 7.02 0.13 -4.53
CA TYR A 111 6.27 -1.14 -4.59
C TYR A 111 5.64 -1.63 -3.28
N SER A 112 5.22 -0.71 -2.40
CA SER A 112 4.41 -1.08 -1.22
C SER A 112 3.10 -1.76 -1.64
N GLY A 113 2.78 -2.91 -1.05
CA GLY A 113 1.60 -3.71 -1.37
C GLY A 113 1.56 -4.25 -2.80
N CYS A 114 2.72 -4.37 -3.45
CA CYS A 114 2.82 -4.90 -4.81
C CYS A 114 2.24 -6.32 -4.89
N GLU A 115 1.30 -6.52 -5.83
CA GLU A 115 0.63 -7.82 -6.05
C GLU A 115 -0.07 -8.39 -4.80
N MET A 116 -0.47 -7.53 -3.86
CA MET A 116 -1.24 -7.86 -2.66
C MET A 116 -2.63 -8.44 -3.01
N LYS A 117 -3.07 -9.46 -2.28
CA LYS A 117 -4.36 -10.15 -2.47
C LYS A 117 -5.35 -9.94 -1.32
N GLY A 118 -4.86 -9.59 -0.14
CA GLY A 118 -5.68 -9.42 1.06
C GLY A 118 -4.86 -8.88 2.24
N GLY A 119 -5.54 -8.59 3.35
CA GLY A 119 -4.95 -7.94 4.53
C GLY A 119 -5.03 -6.40 4.46
N GLN A 120 -4.34 -5.76 5.39
CA GLN A 120 -4.25 -4.30 5.49
C GLN A 120 -2.81 -3.84 5.68
N ILE A 121 -2.40 -2.81 4.94
CA ILE A 121 -1.14 -2.09 5.13
C ILE A 121 -1.48 -0.64 5.48
N LYS A 122 -1.00 -0.14 6.62
CA LYS A 122 -1.15 1.26 7.04
C LYS A 122 0.22 1.91 7.15
N ILE A 123 0.42 2.97 6.38
CA ILE A 123 1.65 3.76 6.31
C ILE A 123 1.38 5.12 6.93
N ASN A 124 1.90 5.34 8.15
CA ASN A 124 1.77 6.62 8.87
C ASN A 124 2.81 7.67 8.42
N GLY A 125 3.22 7.61 7.16
CA GLY A 125 4.20 8.48 6.51
C GLY A 125 3.92 8.56 5.01
N ASN A 126 4.97 8.76 4.21
CA ASN A 126 4.87 8.75 2.75
C ASN A 126 5.18 7.37 2.18
N ALA A 127 4.55 7.05 1.05
CA ALA A 127 4.91 5.87 0.25
C ALA A 127 5.55 6.30 -1.06
N GLY A 128 6.55 5.54 -1.52
CA GLY A 128 7.21 5.79 -2.81
C GLY A 128 6.33 5.45 -4.02
N ASP A 129 6.98 5.29 -5.16
CA ASP A 129 6.30 4.96 -6.42
C ASP A 129 5.70 3.55 -6.40
N PHE A 130 4.73 3.31 -7.28
CA PHE A 130 4.18 1.98 -7.57
C PHE A 130 3.46 1.31 -6.39
N VAL A 131 2.84 2.08 -5.50
CA VAL A 131 1.98 1.54 -4.43
C VAL A 131 0.87 0.68 -5.02
N GLY A 132 0.71 -0.57 -4.57
CA GLY A 132 -0.31 -1.50 -5.07
C GLY A 132 -0.12 -1.91 -6.53
N ALA A 133 1.03 -1.64 -7.14
CA ALA A 133 1.25 -1.87 -8.56
C ALA A 133 1.58 -3.33 -8.91
N ALA A 134 1.61 -3.64 -10.21
CA ALA A 134 2.27 -4.84 -10.74
C ALA A 134 3.78 -4.61 -10.88
N ARG A 135 4.58 -5.67 -10.74
CA ARG A 135 5.99 -5.61 -11.14
C ARG A 135 6.12 -5.44 -12.65
N SER A 136 7.29 -4.97 -13.09
CA SER A 136 7.63 -4.90 -14.50
C SER A 136 7.45 -6.28 -15.19
N GLY A 137 6.79 -6.28 -16.35
CA GLY A 137 6.46 -7.50 -17.10
C GLY A 137 5.16 -8.19 -16.68
N TYR A 138 4.57 -7.84 -15.53
CA TYR A 138 3.32 -8.41 -15.05
C TYR A 138 2.13 -7.47 -15.30
N LYS A 139 0.92 -8.03 -15.29
CA LYS A 139 -0.33 -7.31 -15.63
C LYS A 139 -1.34 -7.20 -14.50
N ASN A 140 -1.09 -7.89 -13.38
CA ASN A 140 -1.97 -7.88 -12.23
C ASN A 140 -1.19 -7.30 -11.06
N GLY A 141 -1.52 -6.07 -10.65
CA GLY A 141 -1.01 -5.48 -9.42
C GLY A 141 -1.80 -5.99 -8.23
N MET A 142 -2.23 -5.08 -7.35
CA MET A 142 -3.11 -5.42 -6.23
C MET A 142 -4.42 -6.06 -6.71
N THR A 143 -4.75 -7.22 -6.13
CA THR A 143 -5.95 -8.03 -6.40
C THR A 143 -6.85 -8.20 -5.17
N GLY A 144 -6.57 -7.48 -4.09
CA GLY A 144 -7.41 -7.34 -2.90
C GLY A 144 -6.63 -6.74 -1.74
N GLY A 145 -7.31 -6.55 -0.60
CA GLY A 145 -6.76 -5.88 0.57
C GLY A 145 -7.03 -4.38 0.61
N THR A 146 -6.48 -3.71 1.62
CA THR A 146 -6.57 -2.25 1.81
C THR A 146 -5.20 -1.67 2.12
N ILE A 147 -4.78 -0.65 1.38
CA ILE A 147 -3.59 0.15 1.67
C ILE A 147 -4.04 1.54 2.11
N ILE A 148 -3.55 2.00 3.25
CA ILE A 148 -3.83 3.33 3.81
C ILE A 148 -2.50 4.08 3.90
N VAL A 149 -2.43 5.29 3.36
CA VAL A 149 -1.26 6.16 3.44
C VAL A 149 -1.68 7.50 4.02
N THR A 150 -1.15 7.86 5.18
CA THR A 150 -1.52 9.12 5.86
C THR A 150 -0.80 10.34 5.29
N GLY A 151 0.34 10.13 4.62
CA GLY A 151 1.05 11.13 3.84
C GLY A 151 0.77 11.02 2.35
N ASN A 152 1.81 11.24 1.55
CA ASN A 152 1.75 11.26 0.10
C ASN A 152 2.15 9.91 -0.51
N THR A 153 1.70 9.65 -1.74
CA THR A 153 2.20 8.54 -2.56
C THR A 153 2.96 9.05 -3.78
N GLY A 154 3.94 8.28 -4.24
CA GLY A 154 4.71 8.58 -5.45
C GLY A 154 3.92 8.39 -6.75
N ALA A 155 4.65 8.29 -7.86
CA ALA A 155 4.09 8.07 -9.17
C ALA A 155 3.50 6.65 -9.30
N ARG A 156 2.52 6.49 -10.20
CA ARG A 156 1.96 5.18 -10.61
C ARG A 156 1.34 4.37 -9.47
N THR A 157 0.80 5.03 -8.46
CA THR A 157 -0.04 4.38 -7.45
C THR A 157 -1.22 3.67 -8.11
N GLY A 158 -1.44 2.40 -7.76
CA GLY A 158 -2.49 1.56 -8.31
C GLY A 158 -2.24 1.10 -9.74
N ASP A 159 -0.99 1.13 -10.23
CA ASP A 159 -0.71 0.71 -11.60
C ASP A 159 -1.05 -0.78 -11.83
N HIS A 160 -1.87 -1.08 -12.84
CA HIS A 160 -2.40 -2.44 -13.06
C HIS A 160 -3.23 -3.02 -11.89
N MET A 161 -3.71 -2.19 -10.96
CA MET A 161 -4.59 -2.61 -9.86
C MET A 161 -5.87 -3.25 -10.40
N ARG A 162 -6.29 -4.39 -9.84
CA ARG A 162 -7.44 -5.17 -10.28
C ARG A 162 -8.57 -5.20 -9.25
N ARG A 163 -8.25 -5.16 -7.97
CA ARG A 163 -9.21 -5.14 -6.84
C ARG A 163 -8.51 -4.55 -5.60
N GLY A 164 -9.29 -4.30 -4.56
CA GLY A 164 -8.81 -3.72 -3.30
C GLY A 164 -9.09 -2.22 -3.23
N MET A 165 -8.58 -1.60 -2.18
CA MET A 165 -8.71 -0.17 -1.92
C MET A 165 -7.34 0.44 -1.60
N ILE A 166 -7.03 1.58 -2.21
CA ILE A 166 -5.89 2.42 -1.83
C ILE A 166 -6.46 3.77 -1.36
N LEU A 167 -6.21 4.12 -0.11
CA LEU A 167 -6.74 5.30 0.56
C LEU A 167 -5.56 6.23 0.93
N ILE A 168 -5.54 7.42 0.36
CA ILE A 168 -4.42 8.36 0.46
C ILE A 168 -4.92 9.65 1.10
N GLU A 169 -4.39 9.99 2.27
CA GLU A 169 -4.81 11.20 2.99
C GLU A 169 -4.08 12.47 2.53
N GLY A 170 -2.89 12.33 1.94
CA GLY A 170 -2.17 13.40 1.27
C GLY A 170 -2.39 13.38 -0.24
N ASP A 171 -1.33 13.70 -0.98
CA ASP A 171 -1.33 13.80 -2.44
C ASP A 171 -0.89 12.48 -3.10
N ALA A 172 -1.32 12.25 -4.34
CA ALA A 172 -0.80 11.18 -5.18
C ALA A 172 -0.01 11.73 -6.36
N GLY A 173 1.12 11.09 -6.69
CA GLY A 173 1.96 11.48 -7.81
C GLY A 173 1.33 11.30 -9.20
N GLU A 174 2.14 11.54 -10.23
CA GLU A 174 1.74 11.37 -11.62
C GLU A 174 1.32 9.93 -11.93
N TYR A 175 0.45 9.76 -12.93
CA TYR A 175 -0.02 8.45 -13.38
C TYR A 175 -0.76 7.64 -12.30
N CYS A 176 -1.36 8.29 -11.30
CA CYS A 176 -2.23 7.62 -10.34
C CYS A 176 -3.36 6.87 -11.08
N GLY A 177 -3.54 5.59 -10.76
CA GLY A 177 -4.49 4.70 -11.41
C GLY A 177 -4.13 4.31 -12.85
N SER A 178 -2.87 4.45 -13.28
CA SER A 178 -2.49 4.09 -14.64
C SER A 178 -2.70 2.60 -14.92
N ARG A 179 -3.24 2.27 -16.10
CA ARG A 179 -3.48 0.87 -16.53
C ARG A 179 -4.35 0.07 -15.55
N MET A 180 -5.08 0.75 -14.66
CA MET A 180 -5.94 0.13 -13.65
C MET A 180 -7.00 -0.74 -14.32
N ILE A 181 -7.11 -1.98 -13.87
CA ILE A 181 -8.08 -2.96 -14.39
C ILE A 181 -9.43 -2.82 -13.68
N SER A 182 -9.40 -2.57 -12.36
CA SER A 182 -10.56 -2.37 -11.46
C SER A 182 -10.06 -2.10 -10.02
N GLY A 183 -10.94 -1.75 -9.09
CA GLY A 183 -10.62 -1.41 -7.70
C GLY A 183 -11.02 0.02 -7.37
N THR A 184 -10.59 0.50 -6.20
CA THR A 184 -10.89 1.87 -5.75
C THR A 184 -9.63 2.55 -5.25
N ILE A 185 -9.37 3.76 -5.75
CA ILE A 185 -8.36 4.67 -5.22
C ILE A 185 -9.09 5.92 -4.74
N ALA A 186 -8.88 6.33 -3.48
CA ALA A 186 -9.44 7.56 -2.96
C ALA A 186 -8.30 8.45 -2.44
N VAL A 187 -8.30 9.73 -2.82
CA VAL A 187 -7.24 10.69 -2.48
C VAL A 187 -7.88 11.91 -1.85
N LEU A 188 -7.46 12.31 -0.64
CA LEU A 188 -7.97 13.52 0.02
C LEU A 188 -7.24 14.80 -0.42
N GLY A 189 -5.97 14.69 -0.82
CA GLY A 189 -5.17 15.79 -1.35
C GLY A 189 -5.42 16.05 -2.83
N ASP A 190 -4.35 16.34 -3.56
CA ASP A 190 -4.34 16.50 -5.02
C ASP A 190 -3.70 15.30 -5.72
N VAL A 191 -3.84 15.24 -7.05
CA VAL A 191 -3.26 14.19 -7.88
C VAL A 191 -2.44 14.78 -9.02
N GLY A 192 -1.32 14.13 -9.33
CA GLY A 192 -0.44 14.52 -10.41
C GLY A 192 -1.04 14.35 -11.82
N LYS A 193 -0.24 14.69 -12.83
CA LYS A 193 -0.61 14.58 -14.25
C LYS A 193 -0.92 13.14 -14.67
N HIS A 194 -1.60 13.00 -15.80
CA HIS A 194 -1.90 11.70 -16.42
C HIS A 194 -2.73 10.75 -15.53
N LEU A 195 -3.61 11.33 -14.70
CA LEU A 195 -4.57 10.62 -13.89
C LEU A 195 -5.38 9.61 -14.72
N GLY A 196 -5.41 8.35 -14.26
CA GLY A 196 -6.19 7.28 -14.89
C GLY A 196 -5.71 6.86 -16.28
N TYR A 197 -4.49 7.22 -16.69
CA TYR A 197 -3.96 6.91 -18.02
C TYR A 197 -4.06 5.41 -18.36
N ALA A 198 -4.74 5.08 -19.45
CA ALA A 198 -5.04 3.72 -19.91
C ALA A 198 -5.82 2.85 -18.90
N MET A 199 -6.57 3.43 -17.97
CA MET A 199 -7.44 2.67 -17.07
C MET A 199 -8.59 1.99 -17.85
N LYS A 200 -8.95 0.78 -17.43
CA LYS A 200 -10.01 -0.03 -18.02
C LYS A 200 -11.32 0.09 -17.26
N ARG A 201 -11.27 -0.10 -15.94
CA ARG A 201 -12.38 0.04 -14.98
C ARG A 201 -11.81 0.50 -13.64
N GLY A 202 -12.71 0.67 -12.67
CA GLY A 202 -12.38 1.09 -11.32
C GLY A 202 -12.74 2.54 -11.08
N THR A 203 -12.70 2.93 -9.82
CA THR A 203 -13.16 4.24 -9.35
C THR A 203 -11.98 4.97 -8.73
N ILE A 204 -11.69 6.17 -9.23
CA ILE A 204 -10.81 7.13 -8.56
C ILE A 204 -11.70 8.22 -7.95
N LEU A 205 -11.68 8.36 -6.62
CA LEU A 205 -12.51 9.31 -5.89
C LEU A 205 -11.67 10.50 -5.38
N LEU A 206 -12.09 11.70 -5.71
CA LEU A 206 -11.46 12.96 -5.34
C LEU A 206 -12.46 13.91 -4.65
N PRO A 207 -12.08 14.61 -3.58
CA PRO A 207 -12.94 15.57 -2.89
C PRO A 207 -13.03 16.93 -3.61
N LYS A 208 -12.19 17.16 -4.62
CA LYS A 208 -12.11 18.41 -5.38
C LYS A 208 -11.52 18.15 -6.77
N MET A 209 -11.73 19.09 -7.68
CA MET A 209 -11.09 19.07 -9.00
C MET A 209 -9.56 19.14 -8.84
N PRO A 210 -8.77 18.25 -9.47
CA PRO A 210 -7.33 18.30 -9.37
C PRO A 210 -6.74 19.53 -10.07
N GLN A 211 -5.59 20.03 -9.58
CA GLN A 211 -4.96 21.24 -10.12
C GLN A 211 -4.60 21.13 -11.61
N HIS A 212 -4.25 19.92 -12.06
CA HIS A 212 -3.93 19.64 -13.46
C HIS A 212 -5.15 19.30 -14.32
N GLY A 213 -6.36 19.35 -13.75
CA GLY A 213 -7.60 19.00 -14.41
C GLY A 213 -7.73 17.50 -14.72
N ILE A 214 -8.81 17.16 -15.40
CA ILE A 214 -9.07 15.82 -15.91
C ILE A 214 -8.46 15.70 -17.31
N THR A 215 -7.84 14.56 -17.61
CA THR A 215 -7.21 14.33 -18.92
C THR A 215 -8.26 14.27 -20.03
N ALA A 216 -7.89 14.72 -21.24
CA ALA A 216 -8.80 14.80 -22.39
C ALA A 216 -9.42 13.45 -22.82
N ASN A 217 -8.86 12.34 -22.36
CA ASN A 217 -9.37 11.00 -22.63
C ASN A 217 -10.52 10.58 -21.72
N PHE A 218 -11.00 11.46 -20.85
CA PHE A 218 -12.17 11.22 -20.02
C PHE A 218 -13.29 12.17 -20.43
N ASN A 219 -14.44 11.59 -20.74
CA ASN A 219 -15.65 12.33 -21.04
C ASN A 219 -16.28 12.84 -19.76
N ASP A 220 -16.57 14.13 -19.71
CA ASP A 220 -17.43 14.69 -18.69
C ASP A 220 -18.86 14.16 -18.86
N CYS A 221 -19.34 13.41 -17.87
CA CYS A 221 -20.66 12.78 -17.88
C CYS A 221 -21.68 13.58 -17.05
N GLY A 222 -21.34 14.78 -16.57
CA GLY A 222 -22.21 15.60 -15.75
C GLY A 222 -22.23 15.18 -14.28
N SER A 223 -23.21 15.72 -13.55
CA SER A 223 -23.44 15.38 -12.14
C SER A 223 -24.26 14.11 -11.99
N HIS A 224 -23.83 13.19 -11.13
CA HIS A 224 -24.50 11.91 -10.84
C HIS A 224 -24.75 11.77 -9.33
N THR A 225 -25.84 11.08 -8.98
CA THR A 225 -26.07 10.60 -7.60
C THR A 225 -25.82 9.09 -7.58
N LEU A 226 -24.76 8.66 -6.90
CA LEU A 226 -24.29 7.27 -6.91
C LEU A 226 -24.53 6.62 -5.54
N ALA A 227 -25.47 5.67 -5.49
CA ALA A 227 -25.90 5.02 -4.25
C ALA A 227 -24.82 4.19 -3.56
N PHE A 228 -23.75 3.79 -4.28
CA PHE A 228 -22.66 3.03 -3.66
C PHE A 228 -21.73 3.90 -2.81
N LEU A 229 -21.68 5.22 -3.02
CA LEU A 229 -20.76 6.10 -2.30
C LEU A 229 -21.04 6.13 -0.78
N PRO A 230 -22.30 6.29 -0.30
CA PRO A 230 -22.60 6.17 1.12
C PRO A 230 -22.20 4.82 1.73
N LEU A 231 -22.38 3.71 0.99
CA LEU A 231 -21.96 2.38 1.45
C LEU A 231 -20.43 2.29 1.55
N MET A 232 -19.72 2.86 0.60
CA MET A 232 -18.26 2.95 0.61
C MET A 232 -17.76 3.79 1.79
N PHE A 233 -18.31 4.98 2.02
CA PHE A 233 -17.94 5.79 3.19
C PHE A 233 -18.28 5.12 4.52
N ALA A 234 -19.41 4.41 4.61
CA ALA A 234 -19.74 3.61 5.78
C ALA A 234 -18.69 2.51 6.05
N SER A 235 -18.13 1.91 4.99
CA SER A 235 -17.04 0.94 5.13
C SER A 235 -15.74 1.57 5.67
N PHE A 236 -15.51 2.86 5.42
CA PHE A 236 -14.32 3.57 5.90
C PHE A 236 -14.40 3.93 7.38
N LYS A 237 -15.59 4.01 7.99
CA LYS A 237 -15.78 4.39 9.40
C LYS A 237 -15.05 3.48 10.41
N LYS A 238 -14.69 2.26 10.01
CA LYS A 238 -13.97 1.29 10.86
C LYS A 238 -12.45 1.34 10.69
N LEU A 239 -11.95 2.15 9.77
CA LEU A 239 -10.53 2.25 9.48
C LEU A 239 -9.92 3.28 10.43
N ASP A 240 -8.71 3.00 10.92
CA ASP A 240 -7.90 4.00 11.60
C ASP A 240 -7.25 4.93 10.56
N SER A 241 -8.04 5.88 10.06
CA SER A 241 -7.64 6.87 9.05
C SER A 241 -8.56 8.09 9.05
N LYS A 242 -8.12 9.20 8.43
CA LYS A 242 -8.97 10.38 8.20
C LYS A 242 -10.19 10.07 7.34
N PHE A 243 -10.15 9.03 6.50
CA PHE A 243 -11.31 8.59 5.73
C PHE A 243 -12.48 8.16 6.62
N ALA A 244 -12.23 7.70 7.84
CA ALA A 244 -13.29 7.41 8.81
C ALA A 244 -14.05 8.68 9.24
N ASN A 245 -13.46 9.86 9.13
CA ASN A 245 -14.07 11.12 9.54
C ASN A 245 -14.62 11.93 8.36
N VAL A 246 -14.39 11.50 7.12
CA VAL A 246 -14.97 12.14 5.94
C VAL A 246 -16.50 12.03 6.01
N GLU A 247 -17.17 13.17 5.81
CA GLU A 247 -18.62 13.22 5.64
C GLU A 247 -18.99 12.51 4.33
N GLY A 248 -19.82 11.48 4.44
CA GLY A 248 -20.24 10.71 3.29
C GLY A 248 -21.10 11.55 2.35
N PHE A 249 -20.82 11.46 1.06
CA PHE A 249 -21.61 12.12 0.02
C PHE A 249 -22.03 11.11 -1.04
N SER A 250 -23.09 11.44 -1.77
CA SER A 250 -23.61 10.62 -2.87
C SER A 250 -23.58 11.33 -4.22
N ARG A 251 -23.43 12.66 -4.22
CA ARG A 251 -23.46 13.49 -5.43
C ARG A 251 -22.05 13.89 -5.86
N VAL A 252 -21.73 13.67 -7.13
CA VAL A 252 -20.40 13.88 -7.71
C VAL A 252 -20.51 14.33 -9.17
N GLN A 253 -19.50 15.03 -9.67
CA GLN A 253 -19.21 15.10 -11.10
C GLN A 253 -18.52 13.80 -11.52
N ARG A 254 -19.01 13.16 -12.58
CA ARG A 254 -18.47 11.90 -13.08
C ARG A 254 -17.74 12.11 -14.40
N TYR A 255 -16.52 11.60 -14.48
CA TYR A 255 -15.72 11.55 -15.70
C TYR A 255 -15.48 10.08 -16.07
N ALA A 256 -15.88 9.67 -17.28
CA ALA A 256 -15.75 8.28 -17.72
C ALA A 256 -14.66 8.14 -18.80
N GLY A 257 -13.80 7.14 -18.63
CA GLY A 257 -12.62 6.91 -19.47
C GLY A 257 -11.82 5.69 -19.02
N ASP A 258 -10.60 5.45 -19.46
CA ASP A 258 -9.92 6.15 -20.55
C ASP A 258 -10.51 5.70 -21.90
N VAL A 259 -10.93 6.64 -22.74
CA VAL A 259 -11.52 6.35 -24.08
C VAL A 259 -10.51 5.77 -25.07
N GLY A 260 -9.20 5.87 -24.80
CA GLY A 260 -8.17 5.13 -25.53
C GLY A 260 -8.17 3.63 -25.22
N GLY A 261 -8.90 3.20 -24.18
CA GLY A 261 -9.11 1.81 -23.81
C GLY A 261 -10.56 1.37 -24.03
N ILE A 262 -11.17 0.79 -22.98
CA ILE A 262 -12.57 0.31 -23.02
C ILE A 262 -13.56 1.33 -22.42
N GLY A 263 -13.09 2.48 -21.92
CA GLY A 263 -13.93 3.58 -21.45
C GLY A 263 -14.82 3.31 -20.23
N MET A 264 -14.53 2.28 -19.41
CA MET A 264 -15.37 1.88 -18.27
C MET A 264 -14.77 2.23 -16.90
N GLY A 265 -13.65 2.94 -16.85
CA GLY A 265 -13.13 3.57 -15.65
C GLY A 265 -13.88 4.86 -15.34
N GLU A 266 -13.85 5.26 -14.07
CA GLU A 266 -14.46 6.51 -13.65
C GLU A 266 -13.57 7.28 -12.67
N ILE A 267 -13.54 8.59 -12.87
CA ILE A 267 -13.04 9.56 -11.90
C ILE A 267 -14.25 10.32 -11.36
N LEU A 268 -14.41 10.31 -10.04
CA LEU A 268 -15.52 10.93 -9.34
C LEU A 268 -14.98 12.11 -8.54
N VAL A 269 -15.50 13.30 -8.82
CA VAL A 269 -15.12 14.53 -8.12
C VAL A 269 -16.31 15.02 -7.32
N LYS A 270 -16.14 15.21 -6.00
CA LYS A 270 -17.20 15.79 -5.15
C LYS A 270 -17.63 17.17 -5.68
N ILE A 271 -18.94 17.43 -5.67
CA ILE A 271 -19.56 18.72 -5.98
C ILE A 271 -20.35 19.27 -4.80
#